data_AF-A0A4Q3WZG0-F1
#
_entry.id   AF-A0A4Q3WZG0-F1
#
_cell.length_a   1.000
_cell.length_b   1.000
_cell.length_c   1.000
_cell.angle_alpha   90.00
_cell.angle_beta   90.00
_cell.angle_gamma   90.00
#
_symmetry.space_group_name_H-M   'P 1'
#
loop_
_entity.id
_entity.type
_entity.pdbx_description
1 polymer ?
#
loop_
_entity_poly.entity_id
_entity_poly.type
_entity_poly.pdbx_seq_one_letter_code
_entity_poly.pdbx_strand_id
1 'polypeptide(L)'
;MKDLRYEHLSEELLAVVPELKNAYEIEAAKWEQGKIPPHIAYGSLLADFVRKVVSDPSNPTVQTRRGIILRCFDLIEGLSSSSIDEVRNVIEVSVLESLLGQTKGDWALFSPYFGKSTLVLARQLAARWNIEVPPQRRR
;
A
#
# COMPACT_ATOMS: atom_id res chain seq x y z
N MET A 1 7.71 5.38 -14.35
CA MET A 1 7.21 3.99 -14.19
C MET A 1 6.42 3.67 -15.44
N LYS A 2 6.38 2.42 -15.92
CA LYS A 2 5.52 2.05 -17.06
C LYS A 2 4.06 2.38 -16.70
N ASP A 3 3.26 2.82 -17.67
CA ASP A 3 1.81 2.99 -17.47
C ASP A 3 1.16 1.63 -17.19
N LEU A 4 1.13 1.25 -15.91
CA LEU A 4 0.50 0.04 -15.42
C LEU A 4 -1.01 0.20 -15.49
N ARG A 5 -1.67 -0.73 -16.17
CA ARG A 5 -3.15 -0.77 -16.21
C ARG A 5 -3.68 -1.55 -15.02
N TYR A 6 -4.92 -1.23 -14.63
CA TYR A 6 -5.62 -1.87 -13.51
C TYR A 6 -5.55 -3.41 -13.53
N GLU A 7 -5.75 -4.01 -14.70
CA GLU A 7 -5.73 -5.47 -14.91
C GLU A 7 -4.37 -6.14 -14.62
N HIS A 8 -3.26 -5.39 -14.64
CA HIS A 8 -1.91 -5.92 -14.40
C HIS A 8 -1.42 -5.66 -12.97
N LEU A 9 -2.19 -4.97 -12.12
CA LEU A 9 -1.75 -4.57 -10.79
C LEU A 9 -1.42 -5.79 -9.89
N SER A 10 -2.24 -6.84 -9.93
CA SER A 10 -1.98 -8.04 -9.13
C SER A 10 -0.68 -8.75 -9.54
N GLU A 11 -0.32 -8.72 -10.83
CA GLU A 11 0.93 -9.31 -11.31
C GLU A 11 2.15 -8.48 -10.87
N GLU A 12 2.05 -7.15 -10.98
CA GLU A 12 3.08 -6.22 -10.50
C GLU A 12 3.31 -6.36 -8.99
N LEU A 13 2.23 -6.49 -8.21
CA LEU A 13 2.31 -6.72 -6.77
C LEU A 13 3.18 -7.95 -6.43
N LEU A 14 2.94 -9.07 -7.12
CA LEU A 14 3.68 -10.31 -6.87
C LEU A 14 5.11 -10.27 -7.40
N ALA A 15 5.36 -9.50 -8.46
CA ALA A 15 6.71 -9.28 -8.96
C ALA A 15 7.57 -8.45 -7.99
N VAL A 16 6.99 -7.42 -7.38
CA VAL A 16 7.70 -6.49 -6.49
C VAL A 16 7.76 -6.98 -5.03
N VAL A 17 6.70 -7.66 -4.58
CA VAL A 17 6.54 -8.18 -3.21
C VAL A 17 6.29 -9.70 -3.27
N PRO A 18 7.28 -10.51 -3.66
CA PRO A 18 7.12 -11.95 -3.83
C PRO A 18 6.73 -12.67 -2.53
N GLU A 19 6.97 -12.05 -1.37
CA GLU A 19 6.53 -12.56 -0.06
C GLU A 19 5.00 -12.74 0.04
N LEU A 20 4.24 -12.00 -0.76
CA LEU A 20 2.78 -12.09 -0.80
C LEU A 20 2.26 -13.26 -1.63
N LYS A 21 3.11 -13.94 -2.41
CA LYS A 21 2.67 -14.96 -3.39
C LYS A 21 1.80 -16.05 -2.78
N ASN A 22 2.23 -16.64 -1.66
CA ASN A 22 1.45 -17.70 -1.00
C ASN A 22 0.11 -17.18 -0.46
N ALA A 23 0.11 -15.99 0.18
CA ALA A 23 -1.13 -15.39 0.67
C ALA A 23 -2.10 -15.06 -0.46
N TYR A 24 -1.56 -14.59 -1.60
CA TYR A 24 -2.32 -14.35 -2.81
C TYR A 24 -2.91 -15.63 -3.38
N GLU A 25 -2.13 -16.71 -3.53
CA GLU A 25 -2.63 -17.98 -4.07
C GLU A 25 -3.75 -18.58 -3.22
N ILE A 26 -3.62 -18.52 -1.90
CA ILE A 26 -4.65 -18.96 -0.94
C ILE A 26 -5.93 -18.14 -1.08
N GLU A 27 -5.80 -16.82 -1.17
CA GLU A 27 -6.97 -15.95 -1.31
C GLU A 27 -7.60 -16.09 -2.70
N ALA A 28 -6.80 -16.20 -3.76
CA ALA A 28 -7.23 -16.38 -5.14
C ALA A 28 -8.08 -17.65 -5.33
N ALA A 29 -7.77 -18.72 -4.60
CA ALA A 29 -8.54 -19.97 -4.64
C ALA A 29 -10.00 -19.81 -4.18
N LYS A 30 -10.34 -18.69 -3.51
CA LYS A 30 -11.71 -18.36 -3.08
C LYS A 30 -12.52 -17.63 -4.14
N TRP A 31 -11.91 -17.22 -5.26
CA TRP A 31 -12.54 -16.46 -6.32
C TRP A 31 -12.81 -17.35 -7.54
N GLU A 32 -13.98 -17.18 -8.17
CA GLU A 32 -14.47 -18.05 -9.26
C GLU A 32 -13.51 -18.17 -10.46
N GLN A 33 -12.64 -17.18 -10.69
CA GLN A 33 -11.67 -17.15 -11.79
C GLN A 33 -10.22 -17.38 -11.35
N GLY A 34 -9.98 -17.72 -10.08
CA GLY A 34 -8.62 -17.85 -9.53
C GLY A 34 -7.81 -16.55 -9.56
N LYS A 35 -8.49 -15.39 -9.67
CA LYS A 35 -7.87 -14.06 -9.69
C LYS A 35 -8.54 -13.15 -8.68
N ILE A 36 -7.71 -12.51 -7.85
CA ILE A 36 -8.17 -11.55 -6.86
C ILE A 36 -8.29 -10.18 -7.54
N PRO A 37 -9.41 -9.46 -7.35
CA PRO A 37 -9.53 -8.07 -7.78
C PRO A 37 -8.41 -7.19 -7.17
N PRO A 38 -7.79 -6.27 -7.94
CA PRO A 38 -6.68 -5.45 -7.46
C PRO A 38 -6.95 -4.71 -6.15
N HIS A 39 -8.16 -4.15 -5.97
CA HIS A 39 -8.50 -3.45 -4.72
C HIS A 39 -8.46 -4.37 -3.48
N ILE A 40 -8.79 -5.65 -3.62
CA ILE A 40 -8.66 -6.65 -2.53
C ILE A 40 -7.20 -7.04 -2.33
N ALA A 41 -6.47 -7.31 -3.42
CA ALA A 41 -5.06 -7.68 -3.34
C ALA A 41 -4.22 -6.59 -2.64
N TYR A 42 -4.48 -5.32 -2.98
CA TYR A 42 -3.78 -4.19 -2.39
C TYR A 42 -4.33 -3.81 -1.00
N GLY A 43 -5.65 -3.76 -0.84
CA GLY A 43 -6.27 -3.30 0.39
C GLY A 43 -6.25 -4.30 1.53
N SER A 44 -6.32 -5.60 1.23
CA SER A 44 -6.33 -6.66 2.23
C SER A 44 -4.96 -7.33 2.35
N LEU A 45 -4.32 -7.73 1.25
CA LEU A 45 -3.05 -8.46 1.34
C LEU A 45 -1.87 -7.52 1.57
N LEU A 46 -1.68 -6.54 0.68
CA LEU A 46 -0.53 -5.63 0.80
C LEU A 46 -0.61 -4.77 2.06
N ALA A 47 -1.76 -4.16 2.37
CA ALA A 47 -1.89 -3.31 3.54
C ALA A 47 -1.64 -4.07 4.86
N ASP A 48 -2.20 -5.27 5.02
CA ASP A 48 -1.96 -6.10 6.21
C ASP A 48 -0.51 -6.54 6.30
N PHE A 49 0.10 -6.88 5.18
CA PHE A 49 1.51 -7.26 5.14
C PHE A 49 2.41 -6.08 5.53
N VAL A 50 2.19 -4.89 4.96
CA VAL A 50 2.92 -3.67 5.32
C VAL A 50 2.76 -3.39 6.82
N ARG A 51 1.54 -3.47 7.35
CA ARG A 51 1.27 -3.29 8.78
C ARG A 51 2.07 -4.28 9.64
N LYS A 52 2.07 -5.57 9.29
CA LYS A 52 2.84 -6.60 10.00
C LYS A 52 4.34 -6.30 9.97
N VAL A 53 4.89 -6.04 8.77
CA VAL A 53 6.32 -5.79 8.61
C VAL A 53 6.75 -4.50 9.32
N VAL A 54 5.92 -3.45 9.35
CA VAL A 54 6.25 -2.17 10.03
C VAL A 54 6.07 -2.25 11.55
N SER A 55 5.11 -3.03 12.04
CA SER A 55 4.81 -3.12 13.48
C SER A 55 5.56 -4.23 14.22
N ASP A 56 5.99 -5.29 13.54
CA ASP A 56 6.66 -6.43 14.18
C ASP A 56 8.19 -6.39 13.95
N PRO A 57 9.00 -6.09 14.99
CA PRO A 57 10.46 -6.11 14.89
C PRO A 57 11.08 -7.51 15.01
N SER A 58 10.29 -8.55 15.33
CA SER A 58 10.82 -9.87 15.68
C SER A 58 11.15 -10.77 14.47
N ASN A 59 10.79 -10.38 13.25
CA ASN A 59 10.93 -11.20 12.05
C ASN A 59 10.86 -10.30 10.80
N PRO A 60 11.79 -10.30 9.80
CA PRO A 60 13.12 -10.92 9.63
C PRO A 60 14.30 -10.03 10.14
N THR A 61 15.56 -10.32 9.76
CA THR A 61 16.74 -9.45 10.09
C THR A 61 16.49 -7.99 9.71
N VAL A 62 16.99 -7.05 10.51
CA VAL A 62 16.72 -5.60 10.39
C VAL A 62 16.95 -5.06 8.97
N GLN A 63 17.99 -5.54 8.28
CA GLN A 63 18.31 -5.15 6.90
C GLN A 63 17.30 -5.69 5.88
N THR A 64 16.91 -6.97 5.98
CA THR A 64 15.90 -7.57 5.11
C THR A 64 14.54 -6.90 5.31
N ARG A 65 14.16 -6.64 6.56
CA ARG A 65 12.93 -5.94 6.93
C ARG A 65 12.87 -4.55 6.30
N ARG A 66 13.94 -3.76 6.45
CA ARG A 66 14.02 -2.42 5.85
C ARG A 66 13.91 -2.48 4.33
N GLY A 67 14.56 -3.45 3.69
CA GLY A 67 14.45 -3.67 2.24
C GLY A 67 13.02 -3.95 1.79
N ILE A 68 12.30 -4.82 2.51
CA ILE A 68 10.89 -5.13 2.22
C ILE A 68 10.02 -3.88 2.35
N ILE A 69 10.15 -3.15 3.47
CA ILE A 69 9.38 -1.91 3.70
C ILE A 69 9.59 -0.94 2.54
N LEU A 70 10.85 -0.65 2.18
CA LEU A 70 11.15 0.28 1.10
C LEU A 70 10.54 -0.18 -0.23
N ARG A 71 10.66 -1.46 -0.60
CA ARG A 71 10.03 -1.97 -1.83
C ARG A 71 8.51 -1.80 -1.84
N CYS A 72 7.83 -2.09 -0.72
CA CYS A 72 6.39 -1.91 -0.63
C CYS A 72 6.00 -0.43 -0.80
N PHE A 73 6.71 0.48 -0.14
CA PHE A 73 6.42 1.92 -0.25
C PHE A 73 6.83 2.53 -1.59
N ASP A 74 7.88 2.01 -2.24
CA ASP A 74 8.26 2.40 -3.60
C ASP A 74 7.20 1.97 -4.62
N LEU A 75 6.62 0.78 -4.45
CA LEU A 75 5.47 0.32 -5.24
C LEU A 75 4.26 1.25 -5.04
N ILE A 76 3.92 1.55 -3.78
CA ILE A 76 2.81 2.45 -3.44
C ILE A 76 3.03 3.84 -4.03
N GLU A 77 4.23 4.40 -3.93
CA GLU A 77 4.57 5.70 -4.52
C GLU A 77 4.48 5.68 -6.03
N GLY A 78 5.00 4.62 -6.65
CA GLY A 78 4.89 4.38 -8.07
C GLY A 78 3.47 4.47 -8.60
N LEU A 79 2.58 3.71 -7.97
CA LEU A 79 1.17 3.64 -8.34
C LEU A 79 0.40 4.91 -7.98
N SER A 80 0.77 5.57 -6.87
CA SER A 80 0.23 6.88 -6.50
C SER A 80 0.57 7.98 -7.51
N SER A 81 1.73 7.86 -8.16
CA SER A 81 2.18 8.80 -9.19
C SER A 81 1.64 8.52 -10.59
N SER A 82 0.87 7.44 -10.76
CA SER A 82 0.28 7.05 -12.05
C SER A 82 -0.61 8.15 -12.60
N SER A 83 -0.61 8.36 -13.92
CA SER A 83 -1.57 9.23 -14.62
C SER A 83 -2.97 8.62 -14.74
N ILE A 84 -3.09 7.31 -14.52
CA ILE A 84 -4.35 6.56 -14.63
C ILE A 84 -5.13 6.65 -13.31
N ASP A 85 -6.34 7.21 -13.38
CA ASP A 85 -7.19 7.45 -12.21
C ASP A 85 -7.54 6.16 -11.47
N GLU A 86 -7.89 5.10 -12.19
CA GLU A 86 -8.26 3.81 -11.58
C GLU A 86 -7.12 3.22 -10.75
N VAL A 87 -5.87 3.43 -11.16
CA VAL A 87 -4.68 2.94 -10.44
C VAL A 87 -4.45 3.76 -9.18
N ARG A 88 -4.52 5.08 -9.27
CA ARG A 88 -4.42 5.96 -8.10
C ARG A 88 -5.53 5.64 -7.09
N ASN A 89 -6.74 5.38 -7.58
CA ASN A 89 -7.89 5.06 -6.75
C ASN A 89 -7.70 3.74 -5.99
N VAL A 90 -7.04 2.72 -6.56
CA VAL A 90 -6.68 1.51 -5.79
C VAL A 90 -5.78 1.85 -4.61
N ILE A 91 -4.79 2.72 -4.80
CA ILE A 91 -3.92 3.10 -3.69
C ILE A 91 -4.67 3.92 -2.64
N GLU A 92 -5.41 4.94 -3.08
CA GLU A 92 -6.13 5.82 -2.17
C GLU A 92 -7.17 5.05 -1.35
N VAL A 93 -8.08 4.34 -2.01
CA VAL A 93 -9.28 3.75 -1.38
C VAL A 93 -9.01 2.36 -0.79
N SER A 94 -7.98 1.64 -1.27
CA SER A 94 -7.68 0.31 -0.73
C SER A 94 -6.49 0.31 0.20
N VAL A 95 -5.37 0.93 -0.18
CA VAL A 95 -4.14 0.87 0.65
C VAL A 95 -4.17 1.92 1.74
N LEU A 96 -4.35 3.20 1.39
CA LEU A 96 -4.26 4.30 2.36
C LEU A 96 -5.42 4.26 3.35
N GLU A 97 -6.63 3.90 2.90
CA GLU A 97 -7.76 3.65 3.79
C GLU A 97 -7.49 2.52 4.79
N SER A 98 -6.90 1.41 4.37
CA SER A 98 -6.55 0.30 5.27
C SER A 98 -5.40 0.63 6.23
N LEU A 99 -4.39 1.39 5.77
CA LEU A 99 -3.24 1.75 6.60
C LEU A 99 -3.58 2.85 7.60
N LEU A 100 -4.26 3.90 7.15
CA LEU A 100 -4.61 5.04 7.98
C LEU A 100 -5.90 4.80 8.74
N GLY A 101 -6.89 4.04 8.26
CA GLY A 101 -8.16 3.86 8.99
C GLY A 101 -8.93 5.17 9.20
N GLN A 102 -10.18 5.08 9.68
CA GLN A 102 -11.11 6.22 9.67
C GLN A 102 -11.07 7.14 10.90
N THR A 103 -10.54 6.71 12.04
CA THR A 103 -10.77 7.42 13.33
C THR A 103 -9.53 7.74 14.17
N LYS A 104 -8.43 6.99 14.05
CA LYS A 104 -7.21 7.19 14.87
C LYS A 104 -5.94 6.90 14.09
N GLY A 105 -5.90 7.34 12.84
CA GLY A 105 -5.02 6.70 11.89
C GLY A 105 -3.56 6.62 12.27
N ASP A 106 -2.91 5.55 11.81
CA ASP A 106 -1.50 5.25 12.06
C ASP A 106 -0.57 6.14 11.21
N TRP A 107 -0.94 7.41 11.07
CA TRP A 107 -0.20 8.41 10.32
C TRP A 107 1.26 8.46 10.77
N ALA A 108 1.51 8.52 12.08
CA ALA A 108 2.86 8.58 12.61
C ALA A 108 3.69 7.33 12.28
N LEU A 109 3.04 6.17 12.12
CA LEU A 109 3.69 4.90 11.82
C LEU A 109 4.08 4.81 10.34
N PHE A 110 3.17 5.21 9.43
CA PHE A 110 3.34 4.98 8.00
C PHE A 110 3.86 6.20 7.22
N SER A 111 3.53 7.43 7.65
CA SER A 111 3.93 8.66 6.95
C SER A 111 5.43 8.87 6.76
N PRO A 112 6.34 8.37 7.62
CA PRO A 112 7.78 8.47 7.37
C PRO A 112 8.24 7.74 6.10
N TYR A 113 7.44 6.81 5.59
CA TYR A 113 7.75 6.02 4.40
C TYR A 113 7.02 6.51 3.14
N PHE A 114 6.06 7.43 3.26
CA PHE A 114 5.33 7.95 2.11
C PHE A 114 6.23 8.83 1.22
N GLY A 115 6.26 8.48 -0.07
CA GLY A 115 6.80 9.36 -1.11
C GLY A 115 5.90 10.57 -1.37
N LYS A 116 6.30 11.42 -2.32
CA LYS A 116 5.64 12.72 -2.56
C LYS A 116 4.19 12.55 -2.99
N SER A 117 3.92 11.65 -3.93
CA SER A 117 2.59 11.42 -4.51
C SER A 117 1.68 10.74 -3.50
N THR A 118 2.21 9.73 -2.81
CA THR A 118 1.52 9.03 -1.73
C THR A 118 1.12 9.99 -0.62
N LEU A 119 2.02 10.91 -0.23
CA LEU A 119 1.75 11.90 0.81
C LEU A 119 0.62 12.86 0.41
N VAL A 120 0.52 13.22 -0.87
CA VAL A 120 -0.58 14.06 -1.38
C VAL A 120 -1.91 13.33 -1.22
N LEU A 121 -2.00 12.09 -1.71
CA LEU A 121 -3.22 11.27 -1.58
C LEU A 121 -3.58 11.02 -0.11
N ALA A 122 -2.60 10.67 0.72
CA ALA A 122 -2.80 10.41 2.15
C ALA A 122 -3.36 11.64 2.88
N ARG A 123 -2.88 12.85 2.55
CA ARG A 123 -3.41 14.10 3.13
C ARG A 123 -4.82 14.40 2.67
N GLN A 124 -5.13 14.16 1.40
CA GLN A 124 -6.49 14.33 0.87
C GLN A 124 -7.46 13.38 1.58
N LEU A 125 -7.11 12.11 1.71
CA LEU A 125 -7.87 11.12 2.47
C LEU A 125 -8.05 11.53 3.93
N ALA A 126 -6.96 11.91 4.61
CA ALA A 126 -7.00 12.32 6.00
C ALA A 126 -7.91 13.56 6.21
N ALA A 127 -7.88 14.53 5.29
CA ALA A 127 -8.77 15.67 5.32
C ALA A 127 -10.25 15.26 5.15
N ARG A 128 -10.55 14.31 4.25
CA ARG A 128 -11.91 13.76 4.06
C ARG A 128 -12.42 13.06 5.33
N TRP A 129 -11.53 12.42 6.09
CA TRP A 129 -11.86 11.65 7.29
C TRP A 129 -11.66 12.41 8.60
N ASN A 130 -11.31 13.69 8.54
CA ASN A 130 -11.01 14.53 9.70
C ASN A 130 -9.93 13.93 10.63
N ILE A 131 -8.93 13.29 10.04
CA ILE A 131 -7.77 12.73 10.74
C ILE A 131 -6.76 13.85 10.99
N GLU A 132 -6.24 13.92 12.22
CA GLU A 132 -5.21 14.90 12.57
C GLU A 132 -3.89 14.57 11.85
N VAL A 133 -3.44 15.49 10.99
CA VAL A 133 -2.19 15.36 10.25
C VAL A 133 -1.21 16.45 10.71
N PRO A 134 0.02 16.10 11.12
CA PRO A 134 1.04 17.08 11.47
C PRO A 134 1.33 18.06 10.32
N PRO A 135 1.59 19.35 10.62
CA PRO A 135 1.93 20.33 9.60
C PRO A 135 3.18 19.90 8.80
N GLN A 136 3.18 20.17 7.50
CA GLN A 136 4.29 19.83 6.63
C GLN A 136 5.51 20.63 7.07
N ARG A 137 6.53 19.96 7.61
CA ARG A 137 7.83 20.61 7.84
C ARG A 137 8.41 20.90 6.45
N ARG A 138 8.48 22.18 6.10
CA ARG A 138 9.24 22.64 4.92
C ARG A 138 10.68 22.18 5.15
N ARG A 139 11.16 21.23 4.35
CA ARG A 139 12.58 20.93 4.24
C ARG A 139 13.21 21.89 3.24
#